data_AF-A0A1V4PIE3-F1
#
_entry.id   AF-A0A1V4PIE3-F1
#
_cell.length_a   1.000
_cell.length_b   1.000
_cell.length_c   1.000
_cell.angle_alpha   90.00
_cell.angle_beta   90.00
_cell.angle_gamma   90.00
#
_symmetry.space_group_name_H-M   'P 1'
#
loop_
_entity.id
_entity.type
_entity.pdbx_description
1 polymer ?
#
loop_
_entity_poly.entity_id
_entity_poly.type
_entity_poly.pdbx_seq_one_letter_code
_entity_poly.pdbx_strand_id
1 'polypeptide(L)'
;EEKDEALVAAEAAMAAAGISGGGTKEDFTEIIPQVQPNPGMPERKAVGRHRQRVLELLPSLPENAQRAIRQSMENEDQAHAAARRRAVAFDDDSPTEVIDSLV
;
A
#
# COMPACT_ATOMS: atom_id res chain seq x y z
N GLU A 1 -25.34 6.91 -24.26
CA GLU A 1 -24.64 6.02 -23.31
C GLU A 1 -24.79 6.66 -21.95
N GLU A 2 -25.88 6.32 -21.24
CA GLU A 2 -26.10 6.77 -19.87
C GLU A 2 -25.36 5.82 -18.95
N LYS A 3 -24.49 6.37 -18.11
CA LYS A 3 -23.80 5.63 -17.06
C LYS A 3 -24.85 5.39 -15.94
N ASP A 4 -25.18 4.15 -15.64
CA ASP A 4 -26.21 3.78 -14.65
C ASP A 4 -26.02 4.55 -13.32
N GLU A 5 -27.06 5.25 -12.86
CA GLU A 5 -27.04 6.08 -11.64
C GLU A 5 -26.59 5.29 -10.40
N ALA A 6 -26.88 3.98 -10.37
CA ALA A 6 -26.43 3.06 -9.32
C ALA A 6 -24.90 2.95 -9.24
N LEU A 7 -24.21 2.98 -10.39
CA LEU A 7 -22.75 2.97 -10.45
C LEU A 7 -22.17 4.27 -9.90
N VAL A 8 -22.80 5.41 -10.23
CA VAL A 8 -22.39 6.73 -9.75
C VAL A 8 -22.56 6.84 -8.23
N ALA A 9 -23.67 6.34 -7.68
CA ALA A 9 -23.91 6.31 -6.24
C ALA A 9 -22.91 5.42 -5.49
N ALA A 10 -22.57 4.26 -6.06
CA ALA A 10 -21.57 3.36 -5.49
C ALA A 10 -20.15 3.98 -5.52
N GLU A 11 -19.76 4.61 -6.64
CA GLU A 11 -18.49 5.34 -6.76
C GLU A 11 -18.40 6.50 -5.75
N ALA A 12 -19.50 7.25 -5.55
CA ALA A 12 -19.56 8.35 -4.58
C ALA A 12 -19.48 7.86 -3.12
N ALA A 13 -20.13 6.75 -2.79
CA ALA A 13 -20.08 6.15 -1.46
C ALA A 13 -18.67 5.64 -1.12
N MET A 14 -17.98 5.00 -2.09
CA MET A 14 -16.60 4.55 -1.90
C MET A 14 -15.62 5.72 -1.75
N ALA A 15 -15.81 6.80 -2.52
CA ALA A 15 -15.03 8.01 -2.37
C ALA A 15 -15.25 8.69 -1.00
N ALA A 16 -16.50 8.75 -0.51
CA ALA A 16 -16.83 9.29 0.81
C ALA A 16 -16.28 8.45 1.96
N ALA A 17 -16.18 7.12 1.77
CA ALA A 17 -15.53 6.21 2.72
C ALA A 17 -13.99 6.34 2.73
N GLY A 18 -13.42 7.28 1.97
CA GLY A 18 -11.97 7.46 1.88
C GLY A 18 -11.25 6.36 1.11
N ILE A 19 -12.00 5.47 0.44
CA ILE A 19 -11.48 4.43 -0.46
C ILE A 19 -11.26 5.07 -1.84
N SER A 20 -10.46 6.13 -1.87
CA SER A 20 -9.82 6.58 -3.11
C SER A 20 -8.54 5.76 -3.29
N GLY A 21 -8.10 5.56 -4.53
CA GLY A 21 -6.93 4.74 -4.88
C GLY A 21 -5.56 5.25 -4.40
N GLY A 22 -5.47 5.77 -3.18
CA GLY A 22 -4.28 6.35 -2.57
C GLY A 22 -4.29 7.87 -2.60
N GLY A 23 -5.03 8.49 -1.69
CA GLY A 23 -4.91 9.92 -1.35
C GLY A 23 -6.23 10.68 -1.30
N THR A 24 -6.47 11.40 -0.20
CA THR A 24 -7.46 12.46 -0.12
C THR A 24 -6.98 13.62 -0.98
N LYS A 25 -7.82 14.08 -1.93
CA LYS A 25 -7.48 15.09 -2.95
C LYS A 25 -6.94 16.43 -2.41
N GLU A 26 -7.09 16.70 -1.12
CA GLU A 26 -6.94 18.04 -0.56
C GLU A 26 -5.69 18.25 0.29
N ASP A 27 -4.94 17.19 0.63
CA ASP A 27 -3.76 17.27 1.51
C ASP A 27 -2.57 16.49 0.93
N PHE A 28 -1.77 17.15 0.10
CA PHE A 28 -0.50 16.61 -0.45
C PHE A 28 0.73 17.03 0.39
N THR A 29 0.50 17.47 1.62
CA THR A 29 1.57 17.95 2.50
C THR A 29 2.54 16.84 2.89
N GLU A 30 2.11 15.57 2.80
CA GLU A 30 2.89 14.39 3.15
C GLU A 30 2.92 13.35 2.03
N ILE A 31 4.06 12.66 1.88
CA ILE A 31 4.18 11.51 0.98
C ILE A 31 3.50 10.33 1.65
N ILE A 32 2.36 9.90 1.10
CA ILE A 32 1.63 8.72 1.59
C ILE A 32 2.53 7.48 1.46
N PRO A 33 2.66 6.66 2.51
CA PRO A 33 3.46 5.43 2.45
C PRO A 33 2.91 4.47 1.39
N GLN A 34 3.82 3.74 0.75
CA GLN A 34 3.46 2.72 -0.25
C GLN A 34 2.62 1.60 0.38
N VAL A 35 1.56 1.20 -0.34
CA VAL A 35 0.67 0.11 0.07
C VAL A 35 1.43 -1.21 0.14
N GLN A 36 1.31 -1.90 1.27
CA GLN A 36 1.95 -3.19 1.50
C GLN A 36 1.15 -4.33 0.86
N PRO A 37 1.80 -5.40 0.37
CA PRO A 37 1.11 -6.61 -0.04
C PRO A 37 0.28 -7.19 1.11
N ASN A 38 -0.89 -7.74 0.79
CA ASN A 38 -1.67 -8.47 1.78
C ASN A 38 -0.87 -9.66 2.32
N PRO A 39 -1.03 -10.02 3.60
CA PRO A 39 -0.52 -11.25 4.19
C PRO A 39 -0.71 -12.48 3.29
N GLY A 40 0.28 -13.39 3.28
CA GLY A 40 0.22 -14.65 2.51
C GLY A 40 0.44 -14.52 1.00
N MET A 41 0.43 -13.29 0.44
CA MET A 41 0.73 -13.08 -0.98
C MET A 41 2.24 -13.15 -1.27
N PRO A 42 2.66 -13.70 -2.42
CA PRO A 42 4.06 -13.73 -2.82
C PRO A 42 4.62 -12.33 -3.09
N GLU A 43 5.94 -12.19 -2.95
CA GLU A 43 6.62 -10.92 -3.22
C GLU A 43 6.43 -10.46 -4.67
N ARG A 44 6.14 -9.17 -4.85
CA ARG A 44 6.09 -8.55 -6.18
C ARG A 44 7.50 -8.47 -6.76
N LYS A 45 7.82 -9.30 -7.76
CA LYS A 45 9.13 -9.32 -8.46
C LYS A 45 9.63 -7.94 -8.93
N ALA A 46 8.73 -6.98 -9.16
CA ALA A 46 9.08 -5.62 -9.54
C ALA A 46 9.78 -4.82 -8.43
N VAL A 47 9.53 -5.15 -7.16
CA VAL A 47 10.11 -4.46 -6.00
C VAL A 47 11.62 -4.65 -5.96
N GLY A 48 12.11 -5.89 -6.08
CA GLY A 48 13.55 -6.16 -6.15
C GLY A 48 14.25 -5.41 -7.30
N ARG A 49 13.64 -5.40 -8.50
CA ARG A 49 14.20 -4.67 -9.66
C ARG A 49 14.20 -3.16 -9.46
N HIS A 50 13.19 -2.62 -8.78
CA HIS A 50 13.15 -1.19 -8.46
C HIS A 50 14.26 -0.83 -7.46
N ARG A 51 14.38 -1.60 -6.37
CA ARG A 51 15.43 -1.41 -5.36
C ARG A 51 16.83 -1.46 -5.96
N GLN A 52 17.10 -2.43 -6.84
CA GLN A 52 18.38 -2.53 -7.52
C GLN A 52 18.71 -1.26 -8.33
N ARG A 53 17.77 -0.78 -9.16
CA ARG A 53 17.96 0.44 -9.95
C ARG A 53 18.18 1.68 -9.07
N VAL A 54 17.50 1.78 -7.93
CA VAL A 54 17.71 2.88 -6.98
C VAL A 54 19.12 2.83 -6.39
N LEU A 55 19.60 1.64 -6.01
CA LEU A 55 20.96 1.46 -5.48
C LEU A 55 22.04 1.81 -6.52
N GLU A 56 21.83 1.43 -7.78
CA GLU A 56 22.72 1.79 -8.90
C GLU A 56 22.77 3.31 -9.12
N LEU A 57 21.63 3.99 -9.02
CA LEU A 57 21.54 5.45 -9.18
C LEU A 57 22.07 6.22 -7.96
N LEU A 58 22.00 5.64 -6.76
CA LEU A 58 22.25 6.32 -5.48
C LEU A 58 23.53 7.16 -5.45
N PRO A 59 24.70 6.71 -5.95
CA PRO A 59 25.94 7.50 -5.90
C PRO A 59 25.90 8.77 -6.75
N SER A 60 25.04 8.82 -7.77
CA SER A 60 24.89 9.98 -8.66
C SER A 60 23.95 11.06 -8.11
N LEU A 61 23.23 10.76 -7.02
CA LEU A 61 22.27 11.68 -6.44
C LEU A 61 22.95 12.65 -5.45
N PRO A 62 22.38 13.85 -5.22
CA PRO A 62 22.81 14.76 -4.16
C PRO A 62 22.79 14.12 -2.77
N GLU A 63 23.70 14.52 -1.87
CA GLU A 63 23.85 13.87 -0.55
C GLU A 63 22.57 13.84 0.29
N ASN A 64 21.79 14.93 0.26
CA ASN A 64 20.51 15.00 0.96
C ASN A 64 19.53 13.93 0.44
N ALA A 65 19.46 13.73 -0.87
CA ALA A 65 18.63 12.69 -1.48
C ALA A 65 19.14 11.30 -1.10
N GLN A 66 20.46 11.07 -1.12
CA GLN A 66 21.02 9.80 -0.69
C GLN A 66 20.66 9.45 0.76
N ARG A 67 20.75 10.41 1.68
CA ARG A 67 20.36 10.19 3.09
C ARG A 67 18.87 9.89 3.22
N ALA A 68 18.02 10.68 2.57
CA ALA A 68 16.57 10.49 2.60
C ALA A 68 16.16 9.11 2.05
N ILE A 69 16.77 8.68 0.94
CA ILE A 69 16.49 7.36 0.34
C ILE A 69 16.92 6.24 1.28
N ARG A 70 18.11 6.29 1.87
CA ARG A 70 18.56 5.26 2.83
C ARG A 70 17.61 5.14 4.01
N GLN A 71 17.17 6.27 4.56
CA GLN A 71 16.21 6.30 5.66
C GLN A 71 14.84 5.74 5.24
N SER A 72 14.36 6.06 4.03
CA SER A 72 13.12 5.49 3.48
C SER A 72 13.23 3.97 3.33
N MET A 73 14.34 3.47 2.78
CA MET A 73 14.57 2.04 2.60
C MET A 73 14.58 1.28 3.93
N GLU A 74 15.18 1.86 4.97
CA GLU A 74 15.16 1.27 6.32
C GLU A 74 13.73 1.22 6.89
N ASN A 75 12.95 2.30 6.75
CA ASN A 75 11.56 2.33 7.17
C ASN A 75 10.70 1.30 6.43
N GLU A 76 10.89 1.16 5.12
CA GLU A 76 10.22 0.15 4.29
C GLU A 76 10.58 -1.27 4.73
N ASP A 77 11.86 -1.55 5.02
CA ASP A 77 12.31 -2.86 5.51
C ASP A 77 11.65 -3.22 6.85
N GLN A 78 11.51 -2.24 7.76
CA GLN A 78 10.78 -2.42 9.02
C GLN A 78 9.28 -2.69 8.81
N ALA A 79 8.64 -1.95 7.90
CA ALA A 79 7.24 -2.14 7.56
C ALA A 79 6.99 -3.53 6.95
N HIS A 80 7.86 -3.97 6.03
CA HIS A 80 7.81 -5.31 5.45
C HIS A 80 8.00 -6.40 6.50
N ALA A 81 8.94 -6.23 7.43
CA ALA A 81 9.15 -7.19 8.52
C ALA A 81 7.94 -7.25 9.47
N ALA A 82 7.32 -6.11 9.78
CA ALA A 82 6.08 -6.05 10.56
C ALA A 82 4.91 -6.74 9.84
N ALA A 83 4.73 -6.48 8.54
CA ALA A 83 3.70 -7.12 7.72
C ALA A 83 3.89 -8.64 7.63
N ARG A 84 5.13 -9.12 7.47
CA ARG A 84 5.46 -10.56 7.49
C ARG A 84 5.15 -11.20 8.83
N ARG A 85 5.50 -10.55 9.95
CA ARG A 85 5.15 -11.04 11.31
C ARG A 85 3.64 -11.09 11.51
N ARG A 86 2.91 -10.08 11.03
CA ARG A 86 1.45 -10.04 11.06
C ARG A 86 0.84 -11.18 10.25
N ALA A 87 1.41 -11.49 9.08
CA ALA A 87 0.95 -12.60 8.24
C ALA A 87 1.12 -13.98 8.90
N VAL A 88 2.23 -14.22 9.62
CA VAL A 88 2.44 -15.48 10.35
C VAL A 88 1.46 -15.64 11.52
N ALA A 89 0.91 -14.55 12.07
CA ALA A 89 -0.03 -14.59 13.17
C ALA A 89 -1.49 -14.91 12.76
N PHE A 90 -1.82 -14.78 11.47
CA PHE A 90 -3.11 -15.21 10.91
C PHE A 90 -2.90 -16.56 10.23
N ASP A 91 -3.05 -17.64 11.00
CA ASP A 91 -3.13 -18.99 10.46
C ASP A 91 -4.33 -19.07 9.50
N ASP A 92 -4.12 -19.61 8.30
CA ASP A 92 -5.08 -19.67 7.19
C ASP A 92 -6.31 -20.56 7.48
N ASP A 93 -6.33 -21.23 8.65
CA ASP A 93 -7.38 -22.17 9.07
C ASP A 93 -8.46 -21.53 9.96
N SER A 94 -8.44 -20.21 10.15
CA SER A 94 -9.58 -19.52 10.80
C SER A 94 -10.75 -19.42 9.81
N PRO A 95 -11.92 -20.02 10.11
CA PRO A 95 -13.06 -20.00 9.21
C PRO A 95 -13.51 -18.55 8.97
N THR A 96 -13.71 -18.19 7.70
CA THR A 96 -14.30 -16.91 7.32
C THR A 96 -15.74 -16.86 7.86
N GLU A 97 -15.94 -16.20 9.00
CA GLU A 97 -17.30 -15.94 9.49
C GLU A 97 -17.97 -14.94 8.55
N VAL A 98 -19.02 -15.41 7.89
CA VAL A 98 -19.91 -14.56 7.11
C VAL A 98 -20.62 -13.67 8.13
N ILE A 99 -20.26 -12.38 8.16
CA ILE A 99 -20.96 -11.41 8.98
C ILE A 99 -22.33 -11.22 8.34
N ASP A 100 -23.31 -12.00 8.79
CA ASP A 100 -24.70 -11.87 8.41
C ASP A 100 -25.19 -10.54 9.03
N SER A 101 -25.09 -9.46 8.26
CA SER A 101 -25.59 -8.16 8.65
C SER A 101 -27.10 -8.25 8.80
N LEU A 102 -27.56 -8.12 10.05
CA LEU A 102 -28.96 -8.14 10.46
C LEU A 102 -29.85 -7.25 9.57
N VAL A 103 -31.02 -7.82 9.29
CA VAL A 103 -32.28 -7.20 8.80
C VAL A 103 -32.60 -5.89 9.49
#